data_AF-A0A951K3C0-F1
#
_entry.id   AF-A0A951K3C0-F1
#
_cell.length_a   1.000
_cell.length_b   1.000
_cell.length_c   1.000
_cell.angle_alpha   90.00
_cell.angle_beta   90.00
_cell.angle_gamma   90.00
#
_symmetry.space_group_name_H-M   'P 1'
#
loop_
_entity.id
_entity.type
_entity.pdbx_description
1 polymer ?
#
loop_
_entity_poly.entity_id
_entity_poly.type
_entity_poly.pdbx_seq_one_letter_code
_entity_poly.pdbx_strand_id
1 'polypeptide(L)'
;MAVIPPPSPHGGDGPRLAAALGMDVAAVLDLSLSLNPLAPDVAALAADALDSLRRYPHPVGATAALAEVVGVEVDRVLLTNGGAEAIALVAGDQGRGRVDEPEFSLYRRHLATVDTDAPRWRSNPHNPTGLLAGAGERAGVWDEAFYPLATGRWTRGDEGAVVVGSLTKVFACPGLRLGYVLADGDVIERLRRRQPAWAVN
;
A
#
# COMPACT_ATOMS: atom_id res chain seq x y z
N MET A 1 -34.56 10.06 -14.71
CA MET A 1 -33.82 8.79 -14.86
C MET A 1 -32.56 8.89 -14.04
N ALA A 2 -32.25 7.88 -13.23
CA ALA A 2 -30.95 7.77 -12.58
C ALA A 2 -29.87 7.63 -13.67
N VAL A 3 -28.78 8.40 -13.55
CA VAL A 3 -27.67 8.38 -14.50
C VAL A 3 -26.49 7.71 -13.81
N ILE A 4 -26.03 6.59 -14.37
CA ILE A 4 -24.85 5.89 -13.86
C ILE A 4 -23.62 6.77 -14.15
N PRO A 5 -22.84 7.14 -13.13
CA PRO A 5 -21.65 7.95 -13.34
C PRO A 5 -20.54 7.13 -14.05
N PRO A 6 -19.69 7.76 -14.87
CA PRO A 6 -18.54 7.07 -15.48
C PRO A 6 -17.55 6.63 -14.40
N PRO A 7 -16.85 5.50 -14.56
CA PRO A 7 -15.93 4.97 -13.55
C PRO A 7 -14.77 5.94 -13.25
N SER A 8 -14.37 5.98 -11.98
CA SER A 8 -13.18 6.70 -11.50
C SER A 8 -11.88 6.02 -11.99
N PRO A 9 -10.71 6.69 -11.93
CA PRO A 9 -9.42 6.06 -12.26
C PRO A 9 -9.04 4.87 -11.37
N HIS A 10 -9.70 4.71 -10.23
CA HIS A 10 -9.52 3.62 -9.28
C HIS A 10 -10.89 3.07 -8.84
N GLY A 11 -10.92 1.81 -8.39
CA GLY A 11 -12.13 1.21 -7.80
C GLY A 11 -12.52 1.82 -6.45
N GLY A 12 -13.67 1.41 -5.92
CA GLY A 12 -14.29 1.97 -4.72
C GLY A 12 -15.42 2.96 -5.00
N ASP A 13 -16.02 2.89 -6.19
CA ASP A 13 -17.10 3.78 -6.62
C ASP A 13 -18.47 3.42 -6.00
N GLY A 14 -18.57 2.36 -5.19
CA GLY A 14 -19.83 1.89 -4.59
C GLY A 14 -20.71 2.98 -3.97
N PRO A 15 -20.19 3.86 -3.08
CA PRO A 15 -20.98 4.97 -2.51
C PRO A 15 -21.49 5.96 -3.55
N ARG A 16 -20.68 6.26 -4.58
CA ARG A 16 -21.05 7.19 -5.66
C ARG A 16 -22.13 6.59 -6.55
N LEU A 17 -22.04 5.28 -6.82
CA LEU A 17 -23.06 4.54 -7.57
C LEU A 17 -24.37 4.45 -6.78
N ALA A 18 -24.31 4.13 -5.48
CA ALA A 18 -25.48 4.06 -4.60
C ALA A 18 -26.24 5.40 -4.60
N ALA A 19 -25.53 6.50 -4.42
CA ALA A 19 -26.11 7.85 -4.44
C ALA A 19 -26.77 8.18 -5.79
N ALA A 20 -26.12 7.84 -6.92
CA ALA A 20 -26.66 8.10 -8.25
C ALA A 20 -27.93 7.29 -8.57
N LEU A 21 -28.05 6.10 -7.98
CA LEU A 21 -29.19 5.19 -8.15
C LEU A 21 -30.28 5.36 -7.08
N GLY A 22 -30.05 6.21 -6.06
CA GLY A 22 -30.97 6.37 -4.93
C GLY A 22 -31.09 5.11 -4.06
N MET A 23 -30.00 4.33 -3.97
CA MET A 23 -29.92 3.09 -3.20
C MET A 23 -29.15 3.31 -1.90
N ASP A 24 -29.44 2.46 -0.92
CA ASP A 24 -28.57 2.31 0.26
C ASP A 24 -27.22 1.74 -0.17
N VAL A 25 -26.12 2.33 0.31
CA VAL A 25 -24.76 1.84 0.06
C VAL A 25 -24.56 0.43 0.62
N ALA A 26 -25.26 0.07 1.70
CA ALA A 26 -25.20 -1.27 2.27
C ALA A 26 -25.76 -2.36 1.33
N ALA A 27 -26.59 -1.97 0.36
CA ALA A 27 -27.10 -2.87 -0.67
C ALA A 27 -26.14 -3.04 -1.86
N VAL A 28 -25.01 -2.33 -1.89
CA VAL A 28 -24.04 -2.39 -2.98
C VAL A 28 -22.93 -3.38 -2.65
N LEU A 29 -22.81 -4.43 -3.46
CA LEU A 29 -21.65 -5.30 -3.47
C LEU A 29 -20.57 -4.71 -4.40
N ASP A 30 -19.60 -4.00 -3.83
CA ASP A 30 -18.51 -3.38 -4.59
C ASP A 30 -17.35 -4.36 -4.83
N LEU A 31 -17.34 -5.00 -6.00
CA LEU A 31 -16.27 -5.89 -6.46
C LEU A 31 -15.09 -5.16 -7.12
N SER A 32 -15.09 -3.82 -7.15
CA SER A 32 -13.97 -3.04 -7.67
C SER A 32 -12.87 -2.77 -6.64
N LEU A 33 -13.12 -3.12 -5.36
CA LEU A 33 -12.15 -3.05 -4.27
C LEU A 33 -11.61 -4.44 -3.93
N SER A 34 -10.34 -4.66 -4.20
CA SER A 34 -9.64 -5.86 -3.74
C SER A 34 -9.25 -5.70 -2.27
N LEU A 35 -10.10 -6.17 -1.35
CA LEU A 35 -9.85 -6.20 0.10
C LEU A 35 -10.01 -7.63 0.62
N ASN A 36 -9.41 -7.92 1.77
CA ASN A 36 -9.57 -9.20 2.44
C ASN A 36 -11.00 -9.37 2.98
N PRO A 37 -11.81 -10.33 2.47
CA PRO A 37 -13.18 -10.54 2.96
C PRO A 37 -13.24 -11.19 4.35
N LEU A 38 -12.11 -11.68 4.87
CA LEU A 38 -11.98 -12.33 6.18
C LEU A 38 -11.15 -11.49 7.16
N ALA A 39 -11.01 -10.18 6.90
CA ALA A 39 -10.31 -9.28 7.80
C ALA A 39 -11.00 -9.21 9.18
N PRO A 40 -10.23 -8.95 10.26
CA PRO A 40 -10.82 -8.65 11.55
C PRO A 40 -11.66 -7.36 11.49
N ASP A 41 -12.56 -7.18 12.45
CA ASP A 41 -13.33 -5.95 12.59
C ASP A 41 -12.45 -4.80 13.12
N VAL A 42 -11.72 -4.17 12.20
CA VAL A 42 -10.86 -3.03 12.50
C VAL A 42 -11.68 -1.82 12.96
N ALA A 43 -12.94 -1.69 12.55
CA ALA A 43 -13.78 -0.58 12.95
C ALA A 43 -14.10 -0.66 14.45
N ALA A 44 -14.40 -1.86 14.96
CA ALA A 44 -14.57 -2.09 16.39
C ALA A 44 -13.28 -1.77 17.18
N LEU A 45 -12.12 -2.25 16.71
CA LEU A 45 -10.83 -1.95 17.34
C LEU A 45 -10.51 -0.45 17.35
N ALA A 46 -10.83 0.26 16.26
CA ALA A 46 -10.64 1.71 16.17
C ALA A 46 -11.60 2.46 17.11
N ALA A 47 -12.83 1.98 17.30
CA ALA A 47 -13.79 2.56 18.22
C ALA A 47 -13.27 2.55 19.67
N ASP A 48 -12.65 1.45 20.09
CA ASP A 48 -12.03 1.31 21.42
C ASP A 48 -10.83 2.25 21.62
N ALA A 49 -10.22 2.72 20.52
CA ALA A 49 -9.04 3.57 20.53
C ALA A 49 -9.34 5.06 20.29
N LEU A 50 -10.61 5.49 20.18
CA LEU A 50 -10.97 6.87 19.78
C LEU A 50 -10.36 7.97 20.65
N ASP A 51 -10.10 7.71 21.93
CA ASP A 51 -9.44 8.67 22.82
C ASP A 51 -7.99 8.98 22.42
N SER A 52 -7.33 8.09 21.65
CA SER A 52 -5.99 8.32 21.12
C SER A 52 -5.92 9.51 20.17
N LEU A 53 -7.02 9.83 19.47
CA LEU A 53 -7.11 10.90 18.47
C LEU A 53 -6.87 12.31 19.06
N ARG A 54 -6.88 12.45 20.39
CA ARG A 54 -6.58 13.70 21.09
C ARG A 54 -5.08 13.96 21.24
N ARG A 55 -4.23 13.01 20.85
CA ARG A 55 -2.77 13.06 20.98
C ARG A 55 -2.12 12.94 19.61
N TYR A 56 -0.95 13.56 19.45
CA TYR A 56 -0.15 13.32 18.25
C TYR A 56 0.29 11.84 18.19
N PRO A 57 0.35 11.26 16.99
CA PRO A 57 0.67 9.85 16.84
C PRO A 57 2.14 9.56 17.14
N HIS A 58 2.39 8.34 17.59
CA HIS A 58 3.73 7.84 17.90
C HIS A 58 3.89 6.40 17.38
N PRO A 59 4.43 6.19 16.17
CA PRO A 59 4.34 4.91 15.47
C PRO A 59 5.26 3.82 16.02
N VAL A 60 6.11 4.10 17.01
CA VAL A 60 7.16 3.17 17.49
C VAL A 60 6.62 1.79 17.83
N GLY A 61 5.50 1.69 18.55
CA GLY A 61 4.91 0.40 18.91
C GLY A 61 4.41 -0.38 17.68
N ALA A 62 3.75 0.32 16.75
CA ALA A 62 3.26 -0.29 15.51
C ALA A 62 4.40 -0.71 14.57
N THR A 63 5.48 0.09 14.50
CA THR A 63 6.68 -0.25 13.73
C THR A 63 7.35 -1.51 14.28
N ALA A 64 7.50 -1.62 15.60
CA ALA A 64 8.06 -2.80 16.24
C ALA A 64 7.21 -4.06 16.00
N ALA A 65 5.88 -3.94 16.14
CA ALA A 65 4.97 -5.05 15.87
C ALA A 65 5.02 -5.52 14.41
N LEU A 66 5.10 -4.60 13.45
CA LEU A 66 5.26 -4.97 12.05
C LEU A 66 6.61 -5.63 11.78
N ALA A 67 7.70 -5.08 12.34
CA ALA A 67 9.04 -5.64 12.20
C ALA A 67 9.13 -7.08 12.72
N GLU A 68 8.54 -7.35 13.89
CA GLU A 68 8.44 -8.70 14.48
C GLU A 68 7.71 -9.68 13.55
N VAL A 69 6.54 -9.27 13.07
CA VAL A 69 5.66 -10.11 12.24
C VAL A 69 6.26 -10.37 10.85
N VAL A 70 6.99 -9.40 10.29
CA VAL A 70 7.71 -9.54 9.02
C VAL A 70 9.00 -10.36 9.19
N GLY A 71 9.60 -10.33 10.38
CA GLY A 71 10.88 -10.99 10.68
C GLY A 71 12.10 -10.19 10.25
N VAL A 72 12.06 -8.85 10.44
CA VAL A 72 13.17 -7.94 10.13
C VAL A 72 13.49 -7.04 11.31
N GLU A 73 14.68 -6.44 11.31
CA GLU A 73 15.05 -5.42 12.28
C GLU A 73 14.15 -4.17 12.17
N VAL A 74 13.89 -3.52 13.30
CA VAL A 74 12.95 -2.38 13.38
C VAL A 74 13.41 -1.17 12.55
N ASP A 75 14.71 -1.00 12.36
CA ASP A 75 15.31 0.06 11.55
C ASP A 75 15.15 -0.16 10.04
N ARG A 76 14.73 -1.37 9.62
CA ARG A 76 14.40 -1.72 8.24
C ARG A 76 12.93 -1.46 7.89
N VAL A 77 12.15 -0.87 8.80
CA VAL A 77 10.72 -0.61 8.62
C VAL A 77 10.42 0.88 8.70
N LEU A 78 9.64 1.38 7.73
CA LEU A 78 9.02 2.70 7.79
C LEU A 78 7.52 2.57 7.58
N LEU A 79 6.70 2.94 8.57
CA LEU A 79 5.26 3.06 8.39
C LEU A 79 4.91 4.31 7.60
N THR A 80 3.89 4.22 6.75
CA THR A 80 3.47 5.30 5.85
C THR A 80 1.95 5.47 5.85
N ASN A 81 1.50 6.65 5.40
CA ASN A 81 0.09 7.02 5.18
C ASN A 81 -0.51 6.28 3.95
N GLY A 82 -0.54 4.95 4.05
CA GLY A 82 -0.92 4.04 2.99
C GLY A 82 0.22 3.77 2.01
N GLY A 83 0.00 2.79 1.12
CA GLY A 83 0.98 2.44 0.08
C GLY A 83 1.24 3.58 -0.90
N ALA A 84 0.31 4.54 -1.03
CA ALA A 84 0.50 5.71 -1.90
C ALA A 84 1.64 6.61 -1.40
N GLU A 85 1.74 6.87 -0.09
CA GLU A 85 2.86 7.63 0.46
C GLU A 85 4.17 6.84 0.34
N ALA A 86 4.14 5.52 0.57
CA ALA A 86 5.32 4.67 0.39
C ALA A 86 5.86 4.73 -1.05
N ILE A 87 4.99 4.62 -2.06
CA ILE A 87 5.36 4.77 -3.48
C ILE A 87 5.96 6.16 -3.72
N ALA A 88 5.33 7.22 -3.22
CA ALA A 88 5.81 8.60 -3.42
C ALA A 88 7.19 8.83 -2.79
N LEU A 89 7.43 8.32 -1.58
CA LEU A 89 8.71 8.44 -0.88
C LEU A 89 9.81 7.69 -1.61
N VAL A 90 9.58 6.42 -1.97
CA VAL A 90 10.59 5.58 -2.63
C VAL A 90 10.89 6.11 -4.04
N ALA A 91 9.87 6.52 -4.80
CA ALA A 91 10.05 7.12 -6.13
C ALA A 91 10.82 8.44 -6.04
N GLY A 92 10.55 9.25 -5.01
CA GLY A 92 11.26 10.50 -4.77
C GLY A 92 12.72 10.33 -4.33
N ASP A 93 13.06 9.24 -3.62
CA ASP A 93 14.45 8.90 -3.25
C ASP A 93 15.23 8.38 -4.47
N GLN A 94 14.62 7.50 -5.27
CA GLN A 94 15.27 6.92 -6.46
C GLN A 94 15.37 7.90 -7.63
N GLY A 95 14.38 8.78 -7.81
CA GLY A 95 14.28 9.75 -8.91
C GLY A 95 13.93 9.12 -10.27
N ARG A 96 14.43 7.91 -10.57
CA ARG A 96 14.18 7.18 -11.81
C ARG A 96 13.79 5.73 -11.57
N GLY A 97 12.99 5.16 -12.47
CA GLY A 97 12.55 3.76 -12.37
C GLY A 97 12.03 3.22 -13.70
N ARG A 98 12.15 1.91 -13.91
CA ARG A 98 11.57 1.21 -15.05
C ARG A 98 10.17 0.70 -14.67
N VAL A 99 9.17 0.99 -15.51
CA VAL A 99 7.78 0.50 -15.35
C VAL A 99 7.36 -0.17 -16.66
N ASP A 100 7.18 -1.49 -16.62
CA ASP A 100 6.72 -2.30 -17.76
C ASP A 100 5.19 -2.36 -17.75
N GLU A 101 4.54 -1.69 -18.69
CA GLU A 101 3.07 -1.67 -18.74
C GLU A 101 2.49 -3.01 -19.26
N PRO A 102 1.29 -3.40 -18.79
CA PRO A 102 0.43 -2.68 -17.84
C PRO A 102 0.90 -2.84 -16.39
N GLU A 103 0.93 -1.75 -15.62
CA GLU A 103 1.30 -1.79 -14.19
C GLU A 103 0.53 -0.71 -13.39
N PHE A 104 0.64 -0.72 -12.06
CA PHE A 104 -0.03 0.27 -11.22
C PHE A 104 0.40 1.70 -11.57
N SER A 105 -0.58 2.50 -12.00
CA SER A 105 -0.37 3.83 -12.57
C SER A 105 0.32 4.83 -11.64
N LEU A 106 0.30 4.57 -10.33
CA LEU A 106 0.87 5.48 -9.34
C LEU A 106 2.41 5.52 -9.38
N TYR A 107 3.08 4.48 -9.90
CA TYR A 107 4.55 4.49 -10.01
C TYR A 107 5.02 5.59 -10.97
N ARG A 108 4.46 5.62 -12.19
CA ARG A 108 4.79 6.64 -13.20
C ARG A 108 4.41 8.05 -12.75
N ARG A 109 3.40 8.19 -11.89
CA ARG A 109 3.00 9.49 -11.35
C ARG A 109 4.07 10.12 -10.46
N HIS A 110 4.83 9.32 -9.72
CA HIS A 110 5.79 9.81 -8.73
C HIS A 110 7.26 9.72 -9.17
N LEU A 111 7.59 8.87 -10.13
CA LEU A 111 8.93 8.82 -10.72
C LEU A 111 9.20 10.07 -11.56
N ALA A 112 10.33 10.73 -11.35
CA ALA A 112 10.72 11.91 -12.14
C ALA A 112 11.20 11.51 -13.55
N THR A 113 11.74 10.30 -13.70
CA THR A 113 12.16 9.75 -15.00
C THR A 113 11.79 8.27 -15.10
N VAL A 114 11.23 7.88 -16.24
CA VAL A 114 10.95 6.47 -16.57
C VAL A 114 11.82 6.07 -17.74
N ASP A 115 12.74 5.15 -17.52
CA ASP A 115 13.68 4.65 -18.53
C ASP A 115 13.95 3.15 -18.33
N THR A 116 14.48 2.48 -19.36
CA THR A 116 14.65 1.01 -19.37
C THR A 116 15.86 0.52 -18.59
N ASP A 117 16.80 1.40 -18.26
CA ASP A 117 18.06 1.07 -17.57
C ASP A 117 18.00 1.37 -16.06
N ALA A 118 16.88 1.90 -15.59
CA ALA A 118 16.60 2.17 -14.19
C ALA A 118 16.11 0.91 -13.44
N PRO A 119 16.19 0.90 -12.10
CA PRO A 119 15.63 -0.18 -11.29
C PRO A 119 14.15 -0.40 -11.60
N ARG A 120 13.77 -1.67 -11.81
CA ARG A 120 12.40 -2.04 -12.15
C ARG A 120 11.48 -1.94 -10.95
N TRP A 121 10.33 -1.30 -11.15
CA TRP A 121 9.18 -1.30 -10.25
C TRP A 121 8.19 -2.33 -10.73
N ARG A 122 7.75 -3.22 -9.83
CA ARG A 122 6.82 -4.29 -10.17
C ARG A 122 5.94 -4.65 -8.98
N SER A 123 4.64 -4.70 -9.20
CA SER A 123 3.73 -5.27 -8.20
C SER A 123 3.83 -6.79 -8.16
N ASN A 124 3.68 -7.36 -6.97
CA ASN A 124 3.72 -8.80 -6.75
C ASN A 124 2.71 -9.21 -5.66
N PRO A 125 1.61 -9.91 -6.01
CA PRO A 125 1.15 -10.21 -7.37
C PRO A 125 1.00 -8.99 -8.27
N HIS A 126 1.21 -9.21 -9.57
CA HIS A 126 1.16 -8.18 -10.59
C HIS A 126 -0.25 -7.59 -10.72
N ASN A 127 -0.37 -6.27 -10.78
CA ASN A 127 -1.60 -5.53 -10.98
C ASN A 127 -1.59 -4.98 -12.43
N PRO A 128 -2.52 -5.39 -13.31
CA PRO A 128 -3.84 -5.95 -12.99
C PRO A 128 -4.01 -7.47 -13.12
N THR A 129 -2.97 -8.22 -13.47
CA THR A 129 -3.14 -9.64 -13.88
C THR A 129 -3.34 -10.63 -12.73
N GLY A 130 -2.99 -10.26 -11.50
CA GLY A 130 -3.00 -11.11 -10.32
C GLY A 130 -1.88 -12.16 -10.28
N LEU A 131 -0.91 -12.11 -11.20
CA LEU A 131 0.12 -13.15 -11.31
C LEU A 131 1.32 -12.88 -10.40
N LEU A 132 1.74 -13.90 -9.65
CA LEU A 132 2.97 -13.85 -8.85
C LEU A 132 4.21 -13.82 -9.75
N ALA A 133 5.26 -13.16 -9.26
CA ALA A 133 6.58 -13.22 -9.87
C ALA A 133 7.17 -14.62 -9.83
N GLY A 134 7.84 -15.00 -10.92
CA GLY A 134 8.63 -16.23 -10.95
C GLY A 134 9.80 -16.17 -9.95
N ALA A 135 10.31 -17.32 -9.53
CA ALA A 135 11.42 -17.38 -8.57
C ALA A 135 12.71 -16.67 -9.07
N GLY A 136 12.97 -16.70 -10.38
CA GLY A 136 14.11 -16.03 -11.00
C GLY A 136 13.89 -14.55 -11.36
N GLU A 137 12.67 -14.04 -11.20
CA GLU A 137 12.38 -12.64 -11.51
C GLU A 137 13.01 -11.71 -10.47
N ARG A 138 13.38 -10.50 -10.89
CA ARG A 138 14.01 -9.47 -10.05
C ARG A 138 13.36 -8.12 -10.31
N ALA A 139 13.30 -7.32 -9.26
CA ALA A 139 12.89 -5.92 -9.29
C ALA A 139 13.75 -5.13 -8.30
N GLY A 140 13.98 -3.84 -8.58
CA GLY A 140 14.60 -2.95 -7.59
C GLY A 140 13.58 -2.47 -6.56
N VAL A 141 12.30 -2.40 -6.95
CA VAL A 141 11.17 -2.13 -6.07
C VAL A 141 10.08 -3.16 -6.29
N TRP A 142 9.74 -3.88 -5.23
CA TRP A 142 8.58 -4.75 -5.16
C TRP A 142 7.41 -4.01 -4.50
N ASP A 143 6.28 -3.88 -5.19
CA ASP A 143 5.03 -3.51 -4.54
C ASP A 143 4.29 -4.78 -4.11
N GLU A 144 4.35 -5.06 -2.81
CA GLU A 144 3.82 -6.26 -2.17
C GLU A 144 2.48 -5.98 -1.49
N ALA A 145 1.71 -4.98 -1.93
CA ALA A 145 0.41 -4.63 -1.35
C ALA A 145 -0.58 -5.80 -1.25
N PHE A 146 -0.46 -6.81 -2.12
CA PHE A 146 -1.28 -8.03 -2.12
C PHE A 146 -0.50 -9.31 -1.79
N TYR A 147 0.81 -9.23 -1.57
CA TYR A 147 1.66 -10.40 -1.34
C TYR A 147 1.26 -11.23 -0.10
N PRO A 148 0.92 -10.62 1.05
CA PRO A 148 0.47 -11.38 2.22
C PRO A 148 -0.83 -12.16 1.95
N LEU A 149 -1.77 -11.56 1.23
CA LEU A 149 -3.03 -12.23 0.88
C LEU A 149 -2.83 -13.36 -0.12
N ALA A 150 -1.92 -13.19 -1.07
CA ALA A 150 -1.68 -14.18 -2.11
C ALA A 150 -0.80 -15.36 -1.65
N THR A 151 0.04 -15.16 -0.64
CA THR A 151 1.09 -16.14 -0.28
C THR A 151 1.12 -16.56 1.18
N GLY A 152 0.42 -15.85 2.07
CA GLY A 152 0.53 -16.04 3.52
C GLY A 152 1.88 -15.57 4.11
N ARG A 153 2.73 -14.91 3.33
CA ARG A 153 4.02 -14.36 3.75
C ARG A 153 4.02 -12.84 3.62
N TRP A 154 4.70 -12.16 4.53
CA TRP A 154 4.73 -10.70 4.53
C TRP A 154 5.58 -10.09 3.42
N THR A 155 6.62 -10.80 3.02
CA THR A 155 7.49 -10.36 1.93
C THR A 155 8.12 -11.52 1.19
N ARG A 156 8.47 -11.30 -0.07
CA ARG A 156 9.32 -12.21 -0.84
C ARG A 156 10.76 -12.24 -0.30
N GLY A 157 11.24 -11.14 0.28
CA GLY A 157 12.57 -11.06 0.90
C GLY A 157 13.75 -11.10 -0.06
N ASP A 158 13.58 -10.61 -1.29
CA ASP A 158 14.69 -10.51 -2.24
C ASP A 158 15.74 -9.49 -1.73
N GLU A 159 16.99 -9.94 -1.61
CA GLU A 159 18.10 -9.12 -1.12
C GLU A 159 18.35 -7.88 -1.99
N GLY A 160 18.56 -6.74 -1.35
CA GLY A 160 18.82 -5.45 -2.01
C GLY A 160 17.60 -4.79 -2.68
N ALA A 161 16.42 -5.41 -2.61
CA ALA A 161 15.19 -4.80 -3.11
C ALA A 161 14.52 -3.93 -2.05
N VAL A 162 13.93 -2.82 -2.47
CA VAL A 162 12.99 -2.04 -1.65
C VAL A 162 11.60 -2.65 -1.79
N VAL A 163 10.90 -2.84 -0.69
CA VAL A 163 9.52 -3.31 -0.68
C VAL A 163 8.60 -2.15 -0.29
N VAL A 164 7.54 -1.95 -1.07
CA VAL A 164 6.40 -1.14 -0.66
C VAL A 164 5.25 -2.07 -0.33
N GLY A 165 4.68 -1.94 0.86
CA GLY A 165 3.57 -2.76 1.33
C GLY A 165 2.34 -1.96 1.72
N SER A 166 1.21 -2.66 1.82
CA SER A 166 -0.06 -2.08 2.28
C SER A 166 -0.75 -2.96 3.30
N LEU A 167 -1.13 -2.38 4.43
CA LEU A 167 -1.96 -3.02 5.45
C LEU A 167 -3.45 -2.82 5.18
N THR A 168 -3.80 -1.82 4.36
CA THR A 168 -5.20 -1.53 3.99
C THR A 168 -5.93 -2.71 3.34
N LYS A 169 -5.21 -3.54 2.59
CA LYS A 169 -5.76 -4.69 1.87
C LYS A 169 -5.98 -5.86 2.80
N VAL A 170 -4.96 -6.19 3.59
CA VAL A 170 -4.93 -7.30 4.54
C VAL A 170 -5.98 -7.14 5.63
N PHE A 171 -6.12 -5.93 6.17
CA PHE A 171 -7.04 -5.63 7.27
C PHE A 171 -8.36 -4.98 6.82
N ALA A 172 -8.64 -4.94 5.51
CA ALA A 172 -9.84 -4.32 4.94
C ALA A 172 -10.15 -2.91 5.50
N CYS A 173 -9.11 -2.12 5.77
CA CYS A 173 -9.21 -0.81 6.41
C CYS A 173 -8.69 0.33 5.51
N PRO A 174 -9.18 0.47 4.26
CA PRO A 174 -8.66 1.47 3.33
C PRO A 174 -8.84 2.91 3.81
N GLY A 175 -9.75 3.18 4.75
CA GLY A 175 -9.94 4.49 5.38
C GLY A 175 -8.87 4.88 6.40
N LEU A 176 -8.21 3.91 7.05
CA LEU A 176 -7.14 4.18 8.04
C LEU A 176 -5.81 4.57 7.40
N ARG A 177 -5.63 4.26 6.11
CA ARG A 177 -4.44 4.64 5.32
C ARG A 177 -3.14 4.12 5.95
N LEU A 178 -3.00 2.81 6.09
CA LEU A 178 -1.79 2.21 6.65
C LEU A 178 -0.98 1.45 5.59
N GLY A 179 0.28 1.85 5.42
CA GLY A 179 1.25 1.22 4.52
C GLY A 179 2.63 1.16 5.17
N TYR A 180 3.59 0.60 4.44
CA TYR A 180 4.97 0.51 4.93
C TYR A 180 5.98 0.41 3.80
N VAL A 181 7.25 0.65 4.13
CA VAL A 181 8.42 0.33 3.33
C VAL A 181 9.31 -0.63 4.12
N LEU A 182 9.85 -1.65 3.43
CA LEU A 182 10.97 -2.46 3.92
C LEU A 182 12.20 -2.18 3.05
N ALA A 183 13.33 -1.87 3.68
CA ALA A 183 14.58 -1.63 2.98
C ALA A 183 15.77 -1.73 3.96
N ASP A 184 16.98 -1.52 3.45
CA ASP A 184 18.15 -1.36 4.31
C ASP A 184 18.06 -0.06 5.12
N GLY A 185 18.70 -0.04 6.30
CA GLY A 185 18.54 1.03 7.29
C GLY A 185 18.90 2.42 6.74
N ASP A 186 19.91 2.51 5.89
CA ASP A 186 20.33 3.76 5.24
C ASP A 186 19.25 4.31 4.29
N VAL A 187 18.56 3.42 3.57
CA VAL A 187 17.40 3.75 2.72
C VAL A 187 16.27 4.26 3.60
N ILE A 188 15.91 3.51 4.66
CA ILE A 188 14.84 3.89 5.59
C ILE A 188 15.11 5.25 6.23
N GLU A 189 16.35 5.53 6.61
CA GLU A 189 16.74 6.85 7.13
C GLU A 189 16.56 7.97 6.11
N ARG A 190 16.94 7.77 4.84
CA ARG A 190 16.70 8.75 3.77
C ARG A 190 15.22 9.00 3.59
N LEU A 191 14.41 7.95 3.55
CA LEU A 191 12.95 8.07 3.40
C LEU A 191 12.32 8.78 4.60
N ARG A 192 12.75 8.47 5.83
CA ARG A 192 12.27 9.11 7.06
C ARG A 192 12.54 10.62 7.07
N ARG A 193 13.69 11.07 6.53
CA ARG A 193 13.99 12.51 6.38
C ARG A 193 13.08 13.22 5.37
N ARG A 194 12.49 12.48 4.43
CA ARG A 194 11.57 12.98 3.41
C ARG A 194 10.10 12.87 3.82
N GLN A 195 9.79 12.03 4.80
CA GLN A 195 8.44 11.80 5.27
C GLN A 195 7.90 13.03 6.02
N PRO A 196 6.66 13.47 5.73
CA PRO A 196 5.98 14.46 6.55
C PRO A 196 5.87 14.03 8.02
N ALA A 197 5.96 14.98 8.94
CA ALA A 197 5.72 14.71 10.35
C ALA A 197 4.27 14.20 10.57
N TRP A 198 4.10 13.27 11.52
CA TRP A 198 2.81 12.70 11.91
C TRP A 198 2.02 12.02 10.76
N ALA A 199 2.73 11.38 9.81
CA ALA A 199 2.11 10.76 8.65
C ALA A 199 1.13 9.61 8.96
N VAL A 200 1.27 8.94 10.11
CA VAL A 200 0.49 7.75 10.48
C VAL A 200 -0.22 8.01 11.80
N ASN A 201 -1.53 7.74 11.88
CA ASN A 201 -2.36 7.93 13.09
C ASN A 201 -2.29 6.75 14.06
#